data_AF-Q41726-F1
#
_entry.id   AF-Q41726-F1
#
_cell.length_a   1.000
_cell.length_b   1.000
_cell.length_c   1.000
_cell.angle_alpha   90.00
_cell.angle_beta   90.00
_cell.angle_gamma   90.00
#
_symmetry.space_group_name_H-M   'P 1'
#
loop_
_entity.id
_entity.type
_entity.pdbx_description
1 polymer ?
#
loop_
_entity_poly.entity_id
_entity_poly.type
_entity_poly.pdbx_seq_one_letter_code
_entity_poly.pdbx_strand_id
1 'polypeptide(L)'
;ADLALYVTGGRGRVAFVHEERLVERQLRDGDVYAIAAGIPFYILNTDDSRRLFIHCLLRTQCSTTGLYESFYVVGGRNPQNVLSQFSEDVLQAAFNSSKAVLDPMLVSGFNRGAIITVSREQMERLSRGRIKGFGGSEEPQPFNLLYRNPDFSNNNGEIFTADAADHRVLRRLNVGVQLLNLKPRSMTAPHYDTRSTRIGIVRNGRGILELVRPQEQEQQQQQQGPTYQKLRANLNPGTVFLTRPGYPSTVIASGNEALQILYFDINSQGNRRQFLAGRSNVLRYLP
;
A
#
# COMPACT_ATOMS: atom_id res chain seq x y z
N ALA A 1 10.09 -7.98 -1.34
CA ALA A 1 9.05 -7.36 -2.19
C ALA A 1 9.17 -5.85 -2.08
N ASP A 2 8.86 -5.11 -3.13
CA ASP A 2 8.65 -3.67 -2.98
C ASP A 2 7.39 -3.44 -2.15
N LEU A 3 7.43 -2.44 -1.28
CA LEU A 3 6.36 -2.12 -0.36
C LEU A 3 5.89 -0.69 -0.63
N ALA A 4 4.71 -0.51 -1.22
CA ALA A 4 4.01 0.78 -1.21
C ALA A 4 3.12 0.85 0.03
N LEU A 5 3.14 1.97 0.73
CA LEU A 5 2.36 2.19 1.95
C LEU A 5 1.47 3.42 1.83
N TYR A 6 0.30 3.35 2.44
CA TYR A 6 -0.60 4.48 2.69
C TYR A 6 -0.95 4.50 4.18
N VAL A 7 -0.64 5.60 4.86
CA VAL A 7 -0.98 5.79 6.27
C VAL A 7 -2.46 6.14 6.37
N THR A 8 -3.24 5.23 6.97
CA THR A 8 -4.70 5.34 7.07
C THR A 8 -5.17 5.86 8.43
N GLY A 9 -4.24 6.07 9.36
CA GLY A 9 -4.54 6.72 10.64
C GLY A 9 -3.34 6.74 11.58
N GLY A 10 -3.28 7.78 12.41
CA GLY A 10 -2.20 7.97 13.38
C GLY A 10 -0.97 8.68 12.79
N ARG A 11 0.15 8.61 13.52
CA ARG A 11 1.43 9.18 13.12
C ARG A 11 2.58 8.27 13.56
N GLY A 12 3.66 8.29 12.80
CA GLY A 12 4.81 7.44 13.10
C GLY A 12 6.03 7.87 12.34
N ARG A 13 6.99 6.96 12.29
CA ARG A 13 8.22 7.10 11.53
C ARG A 13 8.54 5.77 10.85
N VAL A 14 9.04 5.85 9.63
CA VAL A 14 9.68 4.72 8.96
C VAL A 14 11.16 5.02 8.83
N ALA A 15 11.98 4.05 9.18
CA ALA A 15 13.42 4.17 9.03
C ALA A 15 13.96 2.94 8.31
N PHE A 16 14.89 3.17 7.39
CA PHE A 16 15.40 2.16 6.49
C PHE A 16 16.87 2.43 6.14
N VAL A 17 17.61 1.37 5.80
CA VAL A 17 19.02 1.49 5.43
C VAL A 17 19.15 1.87 3.95
N HIS A 18 19.92 2.90 3.65
CA HIS A 18 20.22 3.34 2.29
C HIS A 18 21.66 3.89 2.24
N GLU A 19 22.47 3.41 1.31
CA GLU A 19 23.89 3.79 1.16
C GLU A 19 24.65 3.77 2.50
N GLU A 20 24.52 2.65 3.23
CA GLU A 20 25.15 2.41 4.54
C GLU A 20 24.72 3.39 5.65
N ARG A 21 23.68 4.19 5.41
CA ARG A 21 23.14 5.15 6.37
C ARG A 21 21.70 4.80 6.74
N LEU A 22 21.31 5.13 7.97
CA LEU A 22 19.94 5.01 8.41
C LEU A 22 19.17 6.28 8.03
N VAL A 23 18.25 6.14 7.09
CA VAL A 23 17.36 7.21 6.63
C VAL A 23 16.03 7.11 7.38
N GLU A 24 15.50 8.24 7.85
CA GLU A 24 14.23 8.29 8.58
C GLU A 24 13.24 9.27 7.91
N ARG A 25 11.96 8.88 7.87
CA ARG A 25 10.86 9.68 7.37
C ARG A 25 9.71 9.70 8.36
N GLN A 26 9.15 10.88 8.58
CA GLN A 26 7.92 11.04 9.36
C GLN A 26 6.73 10.57 8.52
N LEU A 27 5.79 9.90 9.18
CA LEU A 27 4.55 9.40 8.61
C LEU A 27 3.36 10.01 9.35
N ARG A 28 2.36 10.47 8.61
CA ARG A 28 1.11 11.07 9.08
C ARG A 28 -0.05 10.54 8.24
N ASP A 29 -1.26 10.64 8.77
CA ASP A 29 -2.47 10.24 8.03
C ASP A 29 -2.53 10.88 6.64
N GLY A 30 -2.82 10.06 5.62
CA GLY A 30 -2.79 10.44 4.22
C GLY A 30 -1.44 10.33 3.52
N ASP A 31 -0.34 10.10 4.25
CA ASP A 31 0.99 9.95 3.64
C ASP A 31 1.09 8.65 2.85
N VAL A 32 1.70 8.76 1.67
CA VAL A 32 2.10 7.66 0.82
C VAL A 32 3.62 7.63 0.74
N TYR A 33 4.17 6.43 0.87
CA TYR A 33 5.60 6.20 0.70
C TYR A 33 5.86 4.81 0.13
N ALA A 34 7.11 4.47 -0.15
CA ALA A 34 7.47 3.11 -0.50
C ALA A 34 8.92 2.79 -0.15
N ILE A 35 9.13 1.52 0.13
CA ILE A 35 10.43 0.93 0.43
C ILE A 35 10.73 -0.09 -0.66
N ALA A 36 11.92 -0.01 -1.23
CA ALA A 36 12.33 -0.95 -2.28
C ALA A 36 12.57 -2.35 -1.70
N ALA A 37 12.43 -3.37 -2.54
CA ALA A 37 12.65 -4.76 -2.16
C ALA A 37 14.05 -4.97 -1.55
N GLY A 38 14.12 -5.74 -0.47
CA GLY A 38 15.37 -6.16 0.16
C GLY A 38 15.99 -5.13 1.12
N ILE A 39 15.43 -3.92 1.21
CA ILE A 39 15.92 -2.90 2.14
C ILE A 39 15.45 -3.22 3.57
N PRO A 40 16.35 -3.40 4.56
CA PRO A 40 15.97 -3.52 5.96
C PRO A 40 15.35 -2.22 6.47
N PHE A 41 14.21 -2.33 7.17
CA PHE A 41 13.51 -1.19 7.74
C PHE A 41 12.82 -1.55 9.06
N TYR A 42 12.43 -0.54 9.82
CA TYR A 42 11.48 -0.67 10.92
C TYR A 42 10.52 0.52 10.93
N ILE A 43 9.37 0.33 11.59
CA ILE A 43 8.34 1.33 11.76
C ILE A 43 8.18 1.60 13.25
N LEU A 44 8.00 2.87 13.59
CA LEU A 44 7.79 3.33 14.95
C LEU A 44 6.50 4.11 15.04
N ASN A 45 5.59 3.69 15.92
CA ASN A 45 4.49 4.54 16.36
C ASN A 45 5.05 5.58 17.34
N THR A 46 4.85 6.87 17.04
CA THR A 46 5.34 7.99 17.86
C THR A 46 4.23 8.66 18.66
N ASP A 47 3.03 8.09 18.67
CA ASP A 47 1.89 8.58 19.46
C ASP A 47 1.68 7.71 20.69
N ASP A 48 1.48 8.36 21.85
CA ASP A 48 1.26 7.68 23.13
C ASP A 48 -0.18 7.18 23.30
N SER A 49 -1.11 7.65 22.47
CA SER A 49 -2.56 7.48 22.65
C SER A 49 -3.27 6.89 21.42
N ARG A 50 -2.71 7.09 20.23
CA ARG A 50 -3.30 6.66 18.96
C ARG A 50 -2.52 5.50 18.35
N ARG A 51 -3.26 4.54 17.80
CA ARG A 51 -2.69 3.47 16.98
C ARG A 51 -2.26 4.03 15.63
N LEU A 52 -1.15 3.51 15.10
CA LEU A 52 -0.71 3.73 13.74
C LEU A 52 -1.31 2.63 12.85
N PHE A 53 -2.06 3.04 11.81
CA PHE A 53 -2.63 2.14 10.83
C PHE A 53 -2.05 2.44 9.46
N ILE A 54 -1.61 1.39 8.75
CA ILE A 54 -0.98 1.49 7.44
C ILE A 54 -1.56 0.39 6.54
N HIS A 55 -2.02 0.77 5.35
CA HIS A 55 -2.33 -0.18 4.28
C HIS A 55 -1.12 -0.32 3.36
N CYS A 56 -0.79 -1.56 3.03
CA CYS A 56 0.42 -1.91 2.30
C CYS A 56 0.06 -2.68 1.03
N LEU A 57 0.65 -2.29 -0.10
CA LEU A 57 0.72 -3.10 -1.31
C LEU A 57 2.12 -3.68 -1.41
N LEU A 58 2.22 -5.01 -1.46
CA LEU A 58 3.46 -5.73 -1.68
C LEU A 58 3.55 -6.18 -3.14
N ARG A 59 4.59 -5.75 -3.84
CA ARG A 59 4.91 -6.22 -5.19
C ARG A 59 6.10 -7.17 -5.14
N THR A 60 5.85 -8.46 -5.37
CA THR A 60 6.89 -9.49 -5.35
C THR A 60 7.85 -9.27 -6.52
N GLN A 61 9.15 -9.30 -6.22
CA GLN A 61 10.24 -9.22 -7.22
C GLN A 61 10.89 -10.60 -7.46
N CYS A 62 10.50 -11.61 -6.70
CA CYS A 62 11.02 -12.97 -6.83
C CYS A 62 10.37 -13.69 -8.03
N SER A 63 11.07 -14.69 -8.55
CA SER A 63 10.63 -15.56 -9.65
C SER A 63 9.31 -16.28 -9.38
N THR A 64 8.97 -16.51 -8.11
CA THR A 64 7.68 -17.07 -7.71
C THR A 64 6.67 -15.96 -7.44
N THR A 65 5.75 -15.78 -8.37
CA THR A 65 4.65 -14.80 -8.27
C THR A 65 3.85 -15.02 -6.99
N GLY A 66 3.64 -13.94 -6.21
CA GLY A 66 2.70 -13.94 -5.08
C GLY A 66 3.26 -14.44 -3.74
N LEU A 67 4.49 -14.96 -3.69
CA LEU A 67 5.16 -15.29 -2.43
C LEU A 67 6.07 -14.15 -1.98
N TYR A 68 5.93 -13.73 -0.74
CA TYR A 68 6.88 -12.86 -0.07
C TYR A 68 7.23 -13.44 1.30
N GLU A 69 8.47 -13.24 1.71
CA GLU A 69 8.95 -13.65 3.02
C GLU A 69 9.51 -12.44 3.77
N SER A 70 9.31 -12.43 5.09
CA SER A 70 9.87 -11.42 5.98
C SER A 70 11.16 -11.94 6.60
N PHE A 71 12.29 -11.39 6.15
CA PHE A 71 13.60 -11.74 6.70
C PHE A 71 13.95 -10.82 7.87
N TYR A 72 13.76 -11.31 9.10
CA TYR A 72 14.13 -10.56 10.30
C TYR A 72 15.66 -10.56 10.47
N VAL A 73 16.28 -9.38 10.42
CA VAL A 73 17.73 -9.21 10.70
C VAL A 73 18.00 -8.86 12.17
N VAL A 74 16.96 -8.46 12.90
CA VAL A 74 16.96 -8.25 14.35
C VAL A 74 15.87 -9.13 14.94
N GLY A 75 16.19 -9.84 16.02
CA GLY A 75 15.28 -10.78 16.66
C GLY A 75 16.06 -11.74 17.55
N GLY A 76 15.55 -12.97 17.70
CA GLY A 76 16.17 -14.01 18.51
C GLY A 76 15.43 -15.33 18.28
N ARG A 77 14.70 -15.79 19.30
CA ARG A 77 13.77 -16.91 19.18
C ARG A 77 12.42 -16.51 18.59
N ASN A 78 11.95 -15.29 18.91
CA ASN A 78 10.68 -14.78 18.40
C ASN A 78 10.72 -13.26 18.15
N PRO A 79 10.70 -12.80 16.88
CA PRO A 79 10.78 -13.63 15.67
C PRO A 79 12.17 -14.27 15.56
N GLN A 80 12.23 -15.43 14.89
CA GLN A 80 13.51 -15.99 14.49
C GLN A 80 14.17 -15.04 13.49
N ASN A 81 15.41 -14.65 13.76
CA ASN A 81 16.19 -13.86 12.82
C ASN A 81 17.02 -14.77 11.92
N VAL A 82 17.40 -14.25 10.74
CA VAL A 82 18.17 -15.00 9.74
C VAL A 82 19.57 -15.37 10.22
N LEU A 83 20.16 -14.61 11.14
CA LEU A 83 21.52 -14.86 11.63
C LEU A 83 21.57 -16.16 12.44
N SER A 84 20.49 -16.54 13.11
CA SER A 84 20.43 -17.75 13.92
C SER A 84 20.50 -19.06 13.11
N GLN A 85 20.43 -18.99 11.78
CA GLN A 85 20.48 -20.17 10.90
C GLN A 85 21.88 -20.46 10.34
N PHE A 86 22.84 -19.54 10.49
CA PHE A 86 24.22 -19.82 10.14
C PHE A 86 24.89 -20.69 11.20
N SER A 87 25.90 -21.46 10.79
CA SER A 87 26.66 -22.28 11.74
C SER A 87 27.42 -21.40 12.74
N GLU A 88 27.67 -21.97 13.92
CA GLU A 88 28.39 -21.29 14.99
C GLU A 88 29.76 -20.79 14.53
N ASP A 89 30.51 -21.61 13.80
CA ASP A 89 31.84 -21.26 13.27
C ASP A 89 31.77 -20.06 12.31
N VAL A 90 30.74 -20.00 11.46
CA VAL A 90 30.53 -18.88 10.54
C VAL A 90 30.21 -17.60 11.32
N LEU A 91 29.35 -17.66 12.33
CA LEU A 91 29.01 -16.50 13.15
C LEU A 91 30.22 -16.00 13.95
N GLN A 92 30.97 -16.91 14.57
CA GLN A 92 32.16 -16.54 15.36
C GLN A 92 33.24 -15.90 14.48
N ALA A 93 33.47 -16.44 13.27
CA ALA A 93 34.40 -15.87 12.31
C ALA A 93 33.93 -14.52 11.77
N ALA A 94 32.65 -14.40 11.36
CA ALA A 94 32.11 -13.17 10.76
C ALA A 94 32.04 -12.00 11.73
N PHE A 95 31.68 -12.25 13.00
CA PHE A 95 31.60 -11.22 14.05
C PHE A 95 32.89 -11.10 14.88
N ASN A 96 33.90 -11.94 14.61
CA ASN A 96 35.13 -12.03 15.38
C ASN A 96 34.88 -12.05 16.90
N SER A 97 33.93 -12.89 17.33
CA SER A 97 33.40 -12.90 18.69
C SER A 97 33.03 -14.34 19.11
N SER A 98 33.12 -14.64 20.40
CA SER A 98 32.83 -16.00 20.90
C SER A 98 31.33 -16.29 20.96
N LYS A 99 30.97 -17.57 20.90
CA LYS A 99 29.58 -18.05 21.10
C LYS A 99 28.93 -17.48 22.36
N ALA A 100 29.68 -17.39 23.46
CA ALA A 100 29.17 -16.88 24.73
C ALA A 100 28.67 -15.43 24.65
N VAL A 101 29.19 -14.64 23.71
CA VAL A 101 28.73 -13.27 23.42
C VAL A 101 27.61 -13.28 22.38
N LEU A 102 27.76 -14.07 21.32
CA LEU A 102 26.84 -14.05 20.17
C LEU A 102 25.49 -14.71 20.47
N ASP A 103 25.46 -15.81 21.21
CA ASP A 103 24.22 -16.53 21.52
C ASP A 103 23.18 -15.66 22.26
N PRO A 104 23.50 -15.00 23.40
CA PRO A 104 22.53 -14.13 24.06
C PRO A 104 22.17 -12.90 23.23
N MET A 105 23.08 -12.41 22.38
CA MET A 105 22.83 -11.22 21.57
C MET A 105 21.93 -11.49 20.35
N LEU A 106 22.15 -12.61 19.66
CA LEU A 106 21.56 -12.89 18.35
C LEU A 106 20.56 -14.05 18.37
N VAL A 107 20.66 -15.00 19.29
CA VAL A 107 19.88 -16.25 19.21
C VAL A 107 18.90 -16.37 20.37
N SER A 108 19.39 -16.39 21.60
CA SER A 108 18.59 -16.77 22.77
C SER A 108 17.98 -15.59 23.52
N GLY A 109 18.53 -14.38 23.42
CA GLY A 109 18.13 -13.25 24.27
C GLY A 109 16.84 -12.51 23.90
N PHE A 110 16.32 -12.65 22.68
CA PHE A 110 15.12 -11.92 22.23
C PHE A 110 13.93 -12.85 21.93
N ASN A 111 12.83 -12.66 22.66
CA ASN A 111 11.61 -13.47 22.54
C ASN A 111 10.30 -12.66 22.72
N ARG A 112 10.30 -11.38 22.31
CA ARG A 112 9.17 -10.46 22.56
C ARG A 112 8.25 -10.27 21.36
N GLY A 113 8.49 -10.98 20.25
CA GLY A 113 7.75 -10.83 19.00
C GLY A 113 8.22 -9.66 18.15
N ALA A 114 7.67 -9.53 16.94
CA ALA A 114 8.12 -8.57 15.93
C ALA A 114 7.69 -7.11 16.22
N ILE A 115 6.64 -6.92 17.02
CA ILE A 115 6.15 -5.60 17.44
C ILE A 115 6.32 -5.52 18.95
N ILE A 116 7.13 -4.56 19.41
CA ILE A 116 7.49 -4.39 20.82
C ILE A 116 7.20 -2.98 21.33
N THR A 117 6.99 -2.87 22.64
CA THR A 117 6.92 -1.58 23.33
C THR A 117 8.31 -0.98 23.47
N VAL A 118 8.42 0.33 23.23
CA VAL A 118 9.65 1.10 23.36
C VAL A 118 9.43 2.18 24.41
N SER A 119 10.37 2.35 25.36
CA SER A 119 10.27 3.40 26.38
C SER A 119 10.51 4.79 25.79
N ARG A 120 10.10 5.86 26.49
CA ARG A 120 10.37 7.24 26.06
C ARG A 120 11.87 7.51 25.89
N GLU A 121 12.68 7.03 26.82
CA GLU A 121 14.14 7.16 26.74
C GLU A 121 14.72 6.44 25.51
N GLN A 122 14.26 5.21 25.23
CA GLN A 122 14.66 4.48 24.04
C GLN A 122 14.21 5.21 22.75
N MET A 123 13.01 5.79 22.77
CA MET A 123 12.48 6.57 21.65
C MET A 123 13.31 7.84 21.38
N GLU A 124 13.76 8.52 22.43
CA GLU A 124 14.69 9.65 22.33
C GLU A 124 16.03 9.21 21.78
N ARG A 125 16.59 8.10 22.27
CA ARG A 125 17.87 7.54 21.78
C ARG A 125 17.80 7.18 20.30
N LEU A 126 16.70 6.56 19.86
CA LEU A 126 16.44 6.30 18.45
C LEU A 126 16.46 7.63 17.66
N SER A 127 15.98 8.72 18.24
CA SER A 127 15.92 10.02 17.55
C SER A 127 17.25 10.79 17.50
N ARG A 128 18.28 10.37 18.26
CA ARG A 128 19.62 11.01 18.31
C ARG A 128 20.51 10.46 17.19
N GLY A 129 21.26 11.33 16.51
CA GLY A 129 22.25 10.94 15.49
C GLY A 129 21.69 10.59 14.10
N ARG A 130 20.40 10.83 13.84
CA ARG A 130 19.77 10.57 12.54
C ARG A 130 19.70 11.83 11.69
N ILE A 131 19.87 11.67 10.38
CA ILE A 131 19.57 12.71 9.41
C ILE A 131 18.05 12.89 9.40
N LYS A 132 17.57 13.84 10.22
CA LYS A 132 16.19 14.34 10.14
C LYS A 132 16.02 14.89 8.72
N GLY A 133 14.98 14.46 8.02
CA GLY A 133 14.76 14.62 6.58
C GLY A 133 14.64 16.05 6.02
N PHE A 134 15.38 17.02 6.54
CA PHE A 134 15.52 18.36 5.97
C PHE A 134 16.94 18.48 5.36
N GLY A 135 17.13 17.92 4.15
CA GLY A 135 18.20 18.35 3.25
C GLY A 135 19.51 17.55 3.16
N GLY A 136 19.52 16.21 3.27
CA GLY A 136 20.80 15.46 3.17
C GLY A 136 20.76 14.05 2.56
N SER A 137 19.64 13.57 2.04
CA SER A 137 19.54 12.24 1.39
C SER A 137 18.79 12.36 0.07
N GLU A 138 19.26 11.68 -0.98
CA GLU A 138 18.58 11.64 -2.29
C GLU A 138 17.23 10.90 -2.26
N GLU A 139 16.97 10.16 -1.18
CA GLU A 139 15.72 9.44 -0.99
C GLU A 139 14.53 10.41 -0.82
N PRO A 140 13.41 10.23 -1.55
CA PRO A 140 12.26 11.12 -1.49
C PRO A 140 11.64 11.27 -0.09
N GLN A 141 10.83 12.30 0.10
CA GLN A 141 9.96 12.42 1.27
C GLN A 141 8.63 11.67 1.03
N PRO A 142 7.92 11.24 2.08
CA PRO A 142 6.51 10.91 1.97
C PRO A 142 5.73 12.07 1.39
N PHE A 143 4.77 11.77 0.52
CA PHE A 143 3.86 12.76 -0.01
C PHE A 143 2.47 12.50 0.55
N ASN A 144 1.74 13.56 0.89
CA ASN A 144 0.42 13.43 1.47
C ASN A 144 -0.66 13.53 0.39
N LEU A 145 -1.45 12.46 0.21
CA LEU A 145 -2.52 12.42 -0.78
C LEU A 145 -3.66 13.40 -0.45
N LEU A 146 -3.90 13.68 0.83
CA LEU A 146 -4.98 14.56 1.30
C LEU A 146 -4.67 16.04 1.14
N TYR A 147 -3.39 16.41 0.95
CA TYR A 147 -2.98 17.81 0.72
C TYR A 147 -3.00 18.20 -0.75
N ARG A 148 -3.31 17.25 -1.64
CA ARG A 148 -3.46 17.52 -3.08
C ARG A 148 -4.87 18.01 -3.37
N ASN A 149 -5.01 18.72 -4.49
CA ASN A 149 -6.33 18.98 -5.04
C ASN A 149 -6.94 17.67 -5.57
N PRO A 150 -8.23 17.43 -5.37
CA PRO A 150 -8.90 16.28 -5.95
C PRO A 150 -8.96 16.40 -7.48
N ASP A 151 -8.72 15.28 -8.19
CA ASP A 151 -8.85 15.23 -9.66
C ASP A 151 -10.31 15.36 -10.11
N PHE A 152 -11.22 14.91 -9.24
CA PHE A 152 -12.66 15.09 -9.41
C PHE A 152 -13.25 15.53 -8.08
N SER A 153 -14.00 16.62 -8.09
CA SER A 153 -14.79 17.06 -6.94
C SER A 153 -16.12 17.64 -7.43
N ASN A 154 -17.22 17.18 -6.83
CA ASN A 154 -18.55 17.73 -7.05
C ASN A 154 -19.42 17.54 -5.79
N ASN A 155 -20.70 17.91 -5.89
CA ASN A 155 -21.63 17.83 -4.77
C ASN A 155 -21.83 16.42 -4.20
N ASN A 156 -21.41 15.37 -4.90
CA ASN A 156 -21.61 13.96 -4.55
C ASN A 156 -20.36 13.26 -4.03
N GLY A 157 -19.17 13.79 -4.27
CA GLY A 157 -17.93 13.14 -3.83
C GLY A 157 -16.66 13.70 -4.43
N GLU A 158 -15.55 13.11 -4.00
CA GLU A 158 -14.19 13.54 -4.31
C GLU A 158 -13.29 12.35 -4.62
N ILE A 159 -12.32 12.56 -5.52
CA ILE A 159 -11.32 11.57 -5.90
C ILE A 159 -9.96 12.25 -5.85
N PHE A 160 -9.07 11.72 -5.01
CA PHE A 160 -7.68 12.16 -4.91
C PHE A 160 -6.79 11.07 -5.48
N THR A 161 -5.98 11.37 -6.49
CA THR A 161 -5.05 10.40 -7.11
C THR A 161 -3.62 10.92 -7.02
N ALA A 162 -2.70 9.99 -6.87
CA ALA A 162 -1.28 10.19 -7.12
C ALA A 162 -0.72 8.96 -7.82
N ASP A 163 0.09 9.17 -8.86
CA ASP A 163 0.68 8.09 -9.64
C ASP A 163 2.17 8.31 -9.99
N ALA A 164 2.64 7.60 -11.01
CA ALA A 164 4.01 7.68 -11.52
C ALA A 164 4.42 9.08 -12.01
N ALA A 165 3.48 9.91 -12.45
CA ALA A 165 3.73 11.28 -12.85
C ALA A 165 4.04 12.16 -11.62
N ASP A 166 3.38 11.88 -10.50
CA ASP A 166 3.39 12.74 -9.31
C ASP A 166 4.57 12.53 -8.38
N HIS A 167 5.05 11.29 -8.24
CA HIS A 167 6.06 10.99 -7.24
C HIS A 167 7.05 9.90 -7.68
N ARG A 168 8.35 10.15 -7.46
CA ARG A 168 9.45 9.25 -7.85
C ARG A 168 9.27 7.84 -7.28
N VAL A 169 8.78 7.75 -6.05
CA VAL A 169 8.52 6.49 -5.35
C VAL A 169 7.45 5.66 -6.05
N LEU A 170 6.34 6.29 -6.47
CA LEU A 170 5.26 5.63 -7.19
C LEU A 170 5.68 5.24 -8.60
N ARG A 171 6.48 6.08 -9.26
CA ARG A 171 7.08 5.80 -10.57
C ARG A 171 7.94 4.56 -10.55
N ARG A 172 8.82 4.44 -9.54
CA ARG A 172 9.70 3.27 -9.36
C ARG A 172 8.90 1.97 -9.30
N LEU A 173 7.73 2.00 -8.66
CA LEU A 173 6.89 0.81 -8.48
C LEU A 173 5.84 0.62 -9.56
N ASN A 174 5.63 1.60 -10.45
CA ASN A 174 4.51 1.65 -11.39
C ASN A 174 3.16 1.39 -10.70
N VAL A 175 2.96 2.06 -9.56
CA VAL A 175 1.76 1.97 -8.72
C VAL A 175 1.16 3.35 -8.57
N GLY A 176 -0.16 3.46 -8.65
CA GLY A 176 -0.93 4.63 -8.25
C GLY A 176 -1.62 4.40 -6.92
N VAL A 177 -1.92 5.48 -6.21
CA VAL A 177 -2.73 5.46 -4.99
C VAL A 177 -3.86 6.45 -5.17
N GLN A 178 -5.09 6.01 -4.89
CA GLN A 178 -6.26 6.86 -5.00
C GLN A 178 -7.15 6.73 -3.77
N LEU A 179 -7.70 7.85 -3.31
CA LEU A 179 -8.73 7.89 -2.28
C LEU A 179 -10.04 8.39 -2.89
N LEU A 180 -11.07 7.56 -2.83
CA LEU A 180 -12.44 7.88 -3.21
C LEU A 180 -13.24 8.20 -1.96
N ASN A 181 -13.86 9.38 -1.93
CA ASN A 181 -14.83 9.79 -0.92
C ASN A 181 -16.19 10.02 -1.59
N LEU A 182 -17.17 9.17 -1.31
CA LEU A 182 -18.55 9.32 -1.77
C LEU A 182 -19.42 9.78 -0.62
N LYS A 183 -20.24 10.81 -0.85
CA LYS A 183 -21.27 11.22 0.12
C LYS A 183 -22.36 10.15 0.22
N PRO A 184 -23.17 10.14 1.30
CA PRO A 184 -24.29 9.21 1.41
C PRO A 184 -25.18 9.25 0.17
N ARG A 185 -25.64 8.07 -0.29
CA ARG A 185 -26.56 7.90 -1.43
C ARG A 185 -26.03 8.45 -2.76
N SER A 186 -24.71 8.52 -2.91
CA SER A 186 -24.05 8.86 -4.17
C SER A 186 -23.39 7.65 -4.82
N MET A 187 -22.94 7.80 -6.06
CA MET A 187 -22.20 6.76 -6.77
C MET A 187 -21.15 7.36 -7.70
N THR A 188 -20.14 6.57 -8.04
CA THR A 188 -19.31 6.88 -9.20
C THR A 188 -20.10 6.68 -10.49
N ALA A 189 -19.90 7.50 -11.52
CA ALA A 189 -20.41 7.14 -12.84
C ALA A 189 -19.76 5.81 -13.30
N PRO A 190 -20.49 4.92 -14.00
CA PRO A 190 -19.89 3.73 -14.58
C PRO A 190 -18.66 4.08 -15.42
N HIS A 191 -17.54 3.41 -15.15
CA HIS A 191 -16.26 3.68 -15.80
C HIS A 191 -15.42 2.42 -15.87
N TYR A 192 -14.40 2.43 -16.72
CA TYR A 192 -13.33 1.45 -16.71
C TYR A 192 -11.97 2.15 -16.79
N ASP A 193 -10.94 1.44 -16.34
CA ASP A 193 -9.56 1.89 -16.45
C ASP A 193 -8.89 1.21 -17.64
N THR A 194 -8.10 1.96 -18.42
CA THR A 194 -7.53 1.44 -19.69
C THR A 194 -6.40 0.44 -19.48
N ARG A 195 -5.66 0.52 -18.36
CA ARG A 195 -4.41 -0.24 -18.15
C ARG A 195 -4.24 -0.77 -16.73
N SER A 196 -4.82 -0.10 -15.74
CA SER A 196 -4.57 -0.40 -14.33
C SER A 196 -5.47 -1.52 -13.81
N THR A 197 -4.87 -2.47 -13.09
CA THR A 197 -5.60 -3.35 -12.17
C THR A 197 -5.70 -2.64 -10.84
N ARG A 198 -6.92 -2.43 -10.35
CA ARG A 198 -7.16 -1.67 -9.12
C ARG A 198 -7.48 -2.62 -7.98
N ILE A 199 -6.86 -2.42 -6.83
CA ILE A 199 -7.19 -3.11 -5.58
C ILE A 199 -7.84 -2.08 -4.65
N GLY A 200 -9.14 -2.21 -4.42
CA GLY A 200 -9.91 -1.35 -3.54
C GLY A 200 -10.00 -1.93 -2.13
N ILE A 201 -9.78 -1.08 -1.13
CA ILE A 201 -9.92 -1.38 0.30
C ILE A 201 -10.91 -0.39 0.89
N VAL A 202 -12.03 -0.90 1.38
CA VAL A 202 -13.06 -0.06 2.01
C VAL A 202 -12.59 0.35 3.40
N ARG A 203 -12.42 1.66 3.61
CA ARG A 203 -11.93 2.23 4.88
C ARG A 203 -13.08 2.56 5.83
N ASN A 204 -14.14 3.18 5.30
CA ASN A 204 -15.26 3.67 6.09
C ASN A 204 -16.56 3.63 5.28
N GLY A 205 -17.69 3.56 5.97
CA GLY A 205 -19.02 3.49 5.38
C GLY A 205 -19.32 2.16 4.72
N ARG A 206 -20.48 2.09 4.05
CA ARG A 206 -20.97 0.89 3.36
C ARG A 206 -21.36 1.22 1.94
N GLY A 207 -21.35 0.20 1.10
CA GLY A 207 -21.66 0.39 -0.31
C GLY A 207 -21.98 -0.87 -1.06
N ILE A 208 -22.08 -0.71 -2.36
CA ILE A 208 -22.29 -1.78 -3.33
C ILE A 208 -21.32 -1.55 -4.48
N LEU A 209 -20.61 -2.61 -4.87
CA LEU A 209 -19.86 -2.68 -6.11
C LEU A 209 -20.74 -3.37 -7.16
N GLU A 210 -20.88 -2.75 -8.33
CA GLU A 210 -21.29 -3.45 -9.54
C GLU A 210 -20.13 -3.46 -10.54
N LEU A 211 -19.85 -4.64 -11.11
CA LEU A 211 -18.75 -4.90 -12.03
C LEU A 211 -19.29 -5.71 -13.21
N VAL A 212 -18.93 -5.33 -14.42
CA VAL A 212 -19.27 -6.05 -15.65
C VAL A 212 -18.01 -6.71 -16.20
N ARG A 213 -18.12 -8.01 -16.54
CA ARG A 213 -17.03 -8.77 -17.17
C ARG A 213 -17.53 -9.54 -18.39
N PRO A 214 -16.65 -9.86 -19.36
CA PRO A 214 -16.97 -10.84 -20.40
C PRO A 214 -17.36 -12.17 -19.77
N GLN A 215 -18.36 -12.84 -20.34
CA GLN A 215 -18.71 -14.20 -19.98
C GLN A 215 -17.80 -15.17 -20.74
N GLU A 216 -17.28 -16.19 -20.05
CA GLU A 216 -16.53 -17.26 -20.70
C GLU A 216 -17.51 -18.06 -21.57
N GLN A 217 -17.29 -18.08 -22.89
CA GLN A 217 -18.07 -18.87 -23.82
C GLN A 217 -17.41 -20.23 -24.00
N GLU A 218 -18.19 -21.31 -23.91
CA GLU A 218 -17.74 -22.63 -24.34
C GLU A 218 -17.52 -22.63 -25.86
N GLN A 219 -16.56 -23.42 -26.35
CA GLN A 219 -16.13 -23.43 -27.76
C GLN A 219 -17.28 -23.64 -28.77
N GLN A 220 -18.41 -24.19 -28.34
CA GLN A 220 -19.58 -24.45 -29.18
C GLN A 220 -20.50 -23.23 -29.40
N GLN A 221 -20.33 -22.13 -28.65
CA GLN A 221 -21.17 -20.91 -28.74
C GLN A 221 -20.51 -19.74 -29.50
N GLN A 222 -19.38 -19.97 -30.17
CA GLN A 222 -18.60 -18.94 -30.88
C GLN A 222 -19.33 -18.21 -32.03
N GLN A 223 -20.57 -18.61 -32.37
CA GLN A 223 -21.40 -17.92 -33.36
C GLN A 223 -22.20 -16.74 -32.79
N GLN A 224 -22.27 -16.59 -31.46
CA GLN A 224 -22.89 -15.42 -30.83
C GLN A 224 -21.82 -14.41 -30.42
N GLY A 225 -22.10 -13.11 -30.62
CA GLY A 225 -21.21 -12.02 -30.19
C GLY A 225 -20.89 -12.06 -28.69
N PRO A 226 -19.93 -11.24 -28.22
CA PRO A 226 -19.51 -11.27 -26.82
C PRO A 226 -20.69 -10.96 -25.88
N THR A 227 -20.89 -11.83 -24.89
CA THR A 227 -21.88 -11.64 -23.82
C THR A 227 -21.18 -11.19 -22.54
N TYR A 228 -21.93 -10.50 -21.67
CA TYR A 228 -21.39 -9.90 -20.46
C TYR A 228 -22.17 -10.36 -19.23
N GLN A 229 -21.45 -10.59 -18.14
CA GLN A 229 -22.01 -10.94 -16.84
C GLN A 229 -21.82 -9.78 -15.86
N LYS A 230 -22.91 -9.44 -15.15
CA LYS A 230 -22.85 -8.53 -13.99
C LYS A 230 -22.49 -9.29 -12.72
N LEU A 231 -21.50 -8.80 -12.01
CA LEU A 231 -21.18 -9.16 -10.64
C LEU A 231 -21.60 -8.02 -9.71
N ARG A 232 -22.19 -8.37 -8.56
CA ARG A 232 -22.65 -7.41 -7.55
C ARG A 232 -22.18 -7.88 -6.19
N ALA A 233 -21.58 -6.99 -5.41
CA ALA A 233 -21.06 -7.30 -4.09
C ALA A 233 -21.36 -6.17 -3.09
N ASN A 234 -21.62 -6.54 -1.83
CA ASN A 234 -21.72 -5.58 -0.74
C ASN A 234 -20.33 -5.16 -0.26
N LEU A 235 -20.16 -3.89 0.07
CA LEU A 235 -18.93 -3.30 0.56
C LEU A 235 -19.11 -2.88 2.02
N ASN A 236 -18.24 -3.37 2.90
CA ASN A 236 -18.18 -3.01 4.32
C ASN A 236 -16.74 -2.62 4.68
N PRO A 237 -16.49 -1.89 5.79
CA PRO A 237 -15.13 -1.60 6.23
C PRO A 237 -14.27 -2.86 6.31
N GLY A 238 -13.09 -2.84 5.72
CA GLY A 238 -12.18 -3.97 5.59
C GLY A 238 -12.41 -4.86 4.36
N THR A 239 -13.48 -4.68 3.59
CA THR A 239 -13.66 -5.39 2.30
C THR A 239 -12.54 -5.01 1.34
N VAL A 240 -11.88 -6.02 0.77
CA VAL A 240 -10.90 -5.88 -0.31
C VAL A 240 -11.48 -6.48 -1.59
N PHE A 241 -11.39 -5.75 -2.69
CA PHE A 241 -11.83 -6.21 -4.01
C PHE A 241 -10.86 -5.75 -5.09
N LEU A 242 -10.94 -6.36 -6.28
CA LEU A 242 -10.15 -5.95 -7.43
C LEU A 242 -11.01 -5.68 -8.66
N THR A 243 -10.59 -4.73 -9.48
CA THR A 243 -11.13 -4.51 -10.82
C THR A 243 -10.01 -4.59 -11.84
N ARG A 244 -10.29 -5.23 -12.98
CA ARG A 244 -9.32 -5.42 -14.06
C ARG A 244 -9.42 -4.27 -15.09
N PRO A 245 -8.34 -4.01 -15.85
CA PRO A 245 -8.40 -3.10 -16.97
C PRO A 245 -9.53 -3.48 -17.94
N GLY A 246 -10.26 -2.49 -18.44
CA GLY A 246 -11.35 -2.67 -19.38
C GLY A 246 -12.66 -3.18 -18.79
N TYR A 247 -12.71 -3.57 -17.50
CA TYR A 247 -13.93 -4.09 -16.88
C TYR A 247 -14.73 -2.91 -16.31
N PRO A 248 -15.92 -2.58 -16.85
CA PRO A 248 -16.72 -1.48 -16.34
C PRO A 248 -17.17 -1.74 -14.91
N SER A 249 -17.07 -0.72 -14.07
CA SER A 249 -17.50 -0.81 -12.68
C SER A 249 -18.10 0.49 -12.18
N THR A 250 -18.89 0.36 -11.13
CA THR A 250 -19.35 1.49 -10.32
C THR A 250 -19.43 1.08 -8.86
N VAL A 251 -19.15 2.05 -7.99
CA VAL A 251 -19.38 1.93 -6.56
C VAL A 251 -20.48 2.89 -6.15
N ILE A 252 -21.39 2.40 -5.31
CA ILE A 252 -22.55 3.11 -4.79
C ILE A 252 -22.42 3.17 -3.27
N ALA A 253 -22.46 4.36 -2.69
CA ALA A 253 -22.53 4.56 -1.26
C ALA A 253 -23.93 4.19 -0.75
N SER A 254 -24.00 3.20 0.14
CA SER A 254 -25.25 2.73 0.73
C SER A 254 -25.38 3.24 2.17
N GLY A 255 -26.60 3.66 2.53
CA GLY A 255 -26.90 4.19 3.86
C GLY A 255 -26.68 5.69 4.02
N ASN A 256 -26.43 6.10 5.27
CA ASN A 256 -26.39 7.51 5.69
C ASN A 256 -24.97 8.00 5.99
N GLU A 257 -23.95 7.18 5.74
CA GLU A 257 -22.54 7.50 5.98
C GLU A 257 -21.80 7.70 4.66
N ALA A 258 -20.73 8.49 4.68
CA ALA A 258 -19.84 8.60 3.54
C ALA A 258 -19.07 7.30 3.33
N LEU A 259 -18.98 6.85 2.08
CA LEU A 259 -18.20 5.67 1.69
C LEU A 259 -16.79 6.11 1.28
N GLN A 260 -15.78 5.57 1.95
CA GLN A 260 -14.37 5.85 1.67
C GLN A 260 -13.65 4.60 1.21
N ILE A 261 -13.00 4.65 0.05
CA ILE A 261 -12.25 3.52 -0.52
C ILE A 261 -10.86 4.00 -0.91
N LEU A 262 -9.84 3.30 -0.40
CA LEU A 262 -8.46 3.42 -0.85
C LEU A 262 -8.23 2.45 -2.00
N TYR A 263 -7.65 2.92 -3.09
CA TYR A 263 -7.22 2.10 -4.21
C TYR A 263 -5.71 2.10 -4.35
N PHE A 264 -5.16 0.91 -4.58
CA PHE A 264 -3.85 0.76 -5.20
C PHE A 264 -4.03 0.36 -6.66
N ASP A 265 -3.48 1.18 -7.56
CA ASP A 265 -3.60 1.02 -9.00
C ASP A 265 -2.29 0.41 -9.54
N ILE A 266 -2.30 -0.87 -9.90
CA ILE A 266 -1.14 -1.59 -10.42
C ILE A 266 -1.03 -1.34 -11.92
N ASN A 267 0.18 -1.01 -12.39
CA ASN A 267 0.43 -0.58 -13.77
C ASN A 267 -0.23 0.77 -14.08
N SER A 268 -0.09 1.73 -13.16
CA SER A 268 -0.73 3.04 -13.26
C SER A 268 -0.18 3.92 -14.40
N GLN A 269 1.05 3.70 -14.84
CA GLN A 269 1.67 4.54 -15.87
C GLN A 269 0.87 4.49 -17.19
N GLY A 270 0.39 5.66 -17.61
CA GLY A 270 -0.42 5.84 -18.81
C GLY A 270 -1.85 5.31 -18.68
N ASN A 271 -2.30 4.92 -17.48
CA ASN A 271 -3.69 4.54 -17.24
C ASN A 271 -4.60 5.76 -17.41
N ARG A 272 -5.77 5.56 -18.00
CA ARG A 272 -6.82 6.57 -18.13
C ARG A 272 -8.13 5.98 -17.66
N ARG A 273 -8.93 6.78 -16.96
CA ARG A 273 -10.30 6.42 -16.61
C ARG A 273 -11.25 6.87 -17.71
N GLN A 274 -12.02 5.93 -18.24
CA GLN A 274 -13.02 6.16 -19.28
C GLN A 274 -14.42 6.06 -18.69
N PHE A 275 -15.13 7.17 -18.68
CA PHE A 275 -16.52 7.22 -18.19
C PHE A 275 -17.49 6.78 -19.27
N LEU A 276 -18.45 5.92 -18.90
CA LEU A 276 -19.52 5.43 -19.77
C LEU A 276 -20.82 6.23 -19.63
N ALA A 277 -20.91 7.10 -18.62
CA ALA A 277 -22.04 7.98 -18.39
C ALA A 277 -21.58 9.33 -17.79
N GLY A 278 -22.47 10.31 -17.75
CA GLY A 278 -22.19 11.66 -17.26
C GLY A 278 -21.67 12.60 -18.34
N ARG A 279 -21.32 13.84 -17.96
CA ARG A 279 -21.00 14.91 -18.93
C ARG A 279 -19.77 14.63 -19.78
N SER A 280 -18.78 13.91 -19.25
CA SER A 280 -17.50 13.64 -19.92
C SER A 280 -17.36 12.17 -20.35
N ASN A 281 -18.45 11.56 -20.82
CA ASN A 281 -18.46 10.15 -21.21
C ASN A 281 -17.95 9.93 -22.65
N VAL A 282 -17.44 8.72 -22.90
CA VAL A 282 -16.84 8.33 -24.19
C VAL A 282 -17.82 8.32 -25.36
N LEU A 283 -19.10 8.07 -25.12
CA LEU A 283 -20.12 7.98 -26.18
C LEU A 283 -20.31 9.31 -26.89
N ARG A 284 -19.96 10.45 -26.26
CA ARG A 284 -20.03 11.78 -26.88
C ARG A 284 -18.99 12.00 -27.98
N TYR A 285 -17.96 11.17 -28.04
CA TYR A 285 -16.86 11.26 -29.00
C TYR A 285 -16.93 10.18 -30.08
N LEU A 286 -17.95 9.33 -30.03
CA LEU A 286 -18.24 8.35 -31.08
C LEU A 286 -19.21 8.99 -32.08
N PRO A 287 -19.04 8.71 -33.39
CA PRO A 287 -19.88 9.26 -34.45
C PRO A 287 -21.32 8.72 -34.40
#